data_AF-A0A0R3S1T0-F1
#
_entry.id   AF-A0A0R3S1T0-F1
#
_cell.length_a   1.000
_cell.length_b   1.000
_cell.length_c   1.000
_cell.angle_alpha   90.00
_cell.angle_beta   90.00
_cell.angle_gamma   90.00
#
_symmetry.space_group_name_H-M   'P 1'
#
loop_
_entity.id
_entity.type
_entity.pdbx_description
1 polymer ?
#
loop_
_entity_poly.entity_id
_entity_poly.type
_entity_poly.pdbx_seq_one_letter_code
_entity_poly.pdbx_strand_id
1 'polypeptide(L)'
;MLERKEEYACILAFDVRVDREVEQFAAGEGVRIFSADIIYHLEDSFLKYREELRLKRRQQNEHLAIFPCKLRILPQHIFNARNPIIIGVSVEAGQLKRGVPLCVPSKDSVFIGTVSSIERNHEQVEVARTGEEVCIKIENTTGEAPKLYGRHFTHQDTLVSRITRETIDVCKAHFRNDLSKADWQLVVQLKKVLDIM
;
A
#
# COMPACT_ATOMS: atom_id res chain seq x y z
N MET A 1 -7.88 -28.14 -0.26
CA MET A 1 -6.73 -27.20 -0.35
C MET A 1 -7.12 -25.89 -1.03
N LEU A 2 -7.99 -25.91 -2.05
CA LEU A 2 -8.57 -24.71 -2.68
C LEU A 2 -9.16 -23.70 -1.66
N GLU A 3 -9.97 -24.20 -0.73
CA GLU A 3 -10.70 -23.37 0.24
C GLU A 3 -9.83 -22.64 1.28
N ARG A 4 -8.53 -22.97 1.37
CA ARG A 4 -7.62 -22.36 2.36
C ARG A 4 -6.58 -21.44 1.72
N LYS A 5 -5.94 -21.89 0.63
CA LYS A 5 -4.89 -21.13 -0.07
C LYS A 5 -4.82 -21.55 -1.54
N GLU A 6 -5.25 -20.68 -2.44
CA GLU A 6 -5.23 -20.88 -3.90
C GLU A 6 -3.84 -21.26 -4.42
N GLU A 7 -2.76 -20.78 -3.79
CA GLU A 7 -1.38 -21.12 -4.17
C GLU A 7 -1.02 -22.61 -3.98
N TYR A 8 -1.86 -23.38 -3.28
CA TYR A 8 -1.74 -24.82 -3.10
C TYR A 8 -2.84 -25.60 -3.84
N ALA A 9 -3.66 -24.92 -4.64
CA ALA A 9 -4.60 -25.55 -5.57
C ALA A 9 -3.85 -26.03 -6.83
N CYS A 10 -2.91 -26.97 -6.64
CA CYS A 10 -2.14 -27.51 -7.75
C CYS A 10 -1.75 -28.98 -7.54
N ILE A 11 -1.45 -29.66 -8.64
CA ILE A 11 -0.96 -31.04 -8.67
C ILE A 11 0.44 -31.04 -9.29
N LEU A 12 1.40 -31.69 -8.64
CA LEU A 12 2.73 -31.95 -9.18
C LEU A 12 2.80 -33.41 -9.65
N ALA A 13 2.77 -33.63 -10.96
CA ALA A 13 2.78 -34.92 -11.62
C ALA A 13 4.21 -35.24 -12.09
N PHE A 14 4.95 -35.99 -11.28
CA PHE A 14 6.31 -36.42 -11.61
C PHE A 14 6.31 -37.73 -12.38
N ASP A 15 6.87 -37.72 -13.58
CA ASP A 15 7.03 -38.91 -14.45
C ASP A 15 5.76 -39.75 -14.61
N VAL A 16 4.61 -39.08 -14.73
CA VAL A 16 3.30 -39.71 -14.93
C VAL A 16 2.51 -38.99 -16.03
N ARG A 17 1.73 -39.77 -16.78
CA ARG A 17 0.82 -39.23 -17.80
C ARG A 17 -0.40 -38.61 -17.13
N VAL A 18 -0.82 -37.46 -17.66
CA VAL A 18 -2.05 -36.78 -17.26
C VAL A 18 -3.00 -36.79 -18.45
N ASP A 19 -4.19 -37.35 -18.27
CA ASP A 19 -5.19 -37.40 -19.34
C ASP A 19 -5.79 -36.02 -19.60
N ARG A 20 -6.10 -35.72 -20.87
CA ARG A 20 -6.65 -34.41 -21.27
C ARG A 20 -7.95 -34.05 -20.57
N GLU A 21 -8.80 -35.04 -20.29
CA GLU A 21 -10.05 -34.83 -19.54
C GLU A 21 -9.77 -34.37 -18.10
N VAL A 22 -8.72 -34.91 -17.47
CA VAL A 22 -8.27 -34.52 -16.13
C VAL A 22 -7.70 -33.10 -16.15
N GLU A 23 -6.91 -32.74 -17.16
CA GLU A 23 -6.39 -31.37 -17.32
C GLU A 23 -7.53 -30.34 -17.46
N GLN A 24 -8.53 -30.65 -18.28
CA GLN A 24 -9.68 -29.77 -18.49
C GLN A 24 -10.54 -29.64 -17.23
N PHE A 25 -10.80 -30.75 -16.55
CA PHE A 25 -11.54 -30.76 -15.30
C PHE A 25 -10.82 -29.95 -14.22
N ALA A 26 -9.51 -30.19 -14.05
CA ALA A 26 -8.69 -29.46 -13.09
C ALA A 26 -8.69 -27.95 -13.38
N ALA A 27 -8.55 -27.54 -14.64
CA ALA A 27 -8.62 -26.14 -15.03
C ALA A 27 -9.99 -25.49 -14.70
N GLY A 28 -11.09 -26.23 -14.90
CA GLY A 28 -12.45 -25.78 -14.56
C GLY A 28 -12.64 -25.57 -13.05
N GLU A 29 -12.00 -26.40 -12.23
CA GLU A 29 -12.01 -26.31 -10.76
C GLU A 29 -10.94 -25.35 -10.21
N GLY A 30 -10.19 -24.66 -11.07
CA GLY A 30 -9.11 -23.75 -10.66
C GLY A 30 -7.87 -24.46 -10.09
N VAL A 31 -7.70 -25.76 -10.36
CA VAL A 31 -6.54 -26.56 -9.98
C VAL A 31 -5.53 -26.60 -11.12
N ARG A 32 -4.28 -26.16 -10.87
CA ARG A 32 -3.22 -26.18 -11.88
C ARG A 32 -2.40 -27.47 -11.82
N ILE A 33 -2.26 -28.18 -12.92
CA ILE A 33 -1.40 -29.38 -12.99
C ILE A 33 -0.05 -28.99 -13.60
N PHE A 34 1.03 -29.37 -12.93
CA PHE A 34 2.40 -29.29 -13.44
C PHE A 34 2.89 -30.71 -13.69
N SER A 35 3.31 -31.03 -14.90
CA SER A 35 3.87 -32.34 -15.24
C SER A 35 5.30 -32.18 -15.75
N ALA A 36 6.23 -32.96 -15.22
CA ALA A 36 7.59 -33.06 -15.71
C ALA A 36 8.23 -34.40 -15.29
N ASP A 37 9.26 -34.79 -16.03
CA ASP A 37 10.11 -35.96 -15.82
C ASP A 37 11.35 -35.66 -14.96
N ILE A 38 11.58 -34.38 -14.61
CA ILE A 38 12.67 -33.91 -13.76
C ILE A 38 12.09 -33.10 -12.59
N ILE A 39 12.46 -33.47 -11.36
CA ILE A 39 11.92 -32.86 -10.13
C ILE A 39 12.18 -31.34 -10.08
N TYR A 40 13.36 -30.87 -10.50
CA TYR A 40 13.68 -29.44 -10.51
C TYR A 40 12.77 -28.61 -11.42
N HIS A 41 12.31 -29.16 -12.56
CA HIS A 41 11.37 -28.46 -13.43
C HIS A 41 9.99 -28.30 -12.78
N LEU A 42 9.56 -29.27 -11.97
CA LEU A 42 8.33 -29.16 -11.18
C LEU A 42 8.47 -28.11 -10.09
N GLU A 43 9.60 -28.12 -9.38
CA GLU A 43 9.91 -27.11 -8.36
C GLU A 43 9.91 -25.70 -8.95
N ASP A 44 10.66 -25.47 -10.03
CA ASP A 44 10.74 -24.17 -10.70
C ASP A 44 9.38 -23.68 -11.19
N SER A 45 8.60 -24.58 -11.81
CA SER A 45 7.25 -24.26 -12.30
C SER A 45 6.30 -23.89 -11.17
N PHE A 46 6.37 -24.63 -10.05
CA PHE A 46 5.56 -24.35 -8.86
C PHE A 46 5.96 -23.04 -8.18
N LEU A 47 7.27 -22.80 -7.98
CA LEU A 47 7.77 -21.56 -7.39
C LEU A 47 7.39 -20.35 -8.24
N LYS A 48 7.52 -20.44 -9.56
CA LYS A 48 7.10 -19.40 -10.49
C LYS A 48 5.60 -19.11 -10.39
N TYR A 49 4.76 -20.15 -10.39
CA TYR A 49 3.31 -19.99 -10.22
C TYR A 49 2.94 -19.31 -8.90
N ARG A 50 3.61 -19.69 -7.80
CA ARG A 50 3.39 -19.05 -6.50
C ARG A 50 3.77 -17.58 -6.52
N GLU A 51 4.90 -17.23 -7.13
CA GLU A 51 5.32 -15.83 -7.27
C GLU A 51 4.35 -15.03 -8.16
N GLU A 52 3.88 -15.59 -9.28
CA GLU A 52 2.87 -14.96 -10.14
C GLU A 52 1.57 -14.68 -9.38
N LEU A 53 1.06 -15.66 -8.62
CA LEU A 53 -0.13 -15.46 -7.77
C LEU A 53 0.11 -14.44 -6.65
N ARG A 54 1.33 -14.39 -6.09
CA ARG A 54 1.70 -13.40 -5.08
C ARG A 54 1.70 -12.00 -5.68
N LEU A 55 2.31 -11.81 -6.84
CA LEU A 55 2.37 -10.54 -7.56
C LEU A 55 0.98 -10.09 -8.00
N LYS A 56 0.15 -10.99 -8.52
CA LYS A 56 -1.25 -10.71 -8.89
C LYS A 56 -2.06 -10.22 -7.69
N ARG A 57 -2.00 -10.93 -6.56
CA ARG A 57 -2.67 -10.50 -5.31
C ARG A 57 -2.13 -9.18 -4.81
N ARG A 58 -0.82 -8.96 -4.87
CA ARG A 58 -0.20 -7.67 -4.51
C ARG A 58 -0.76 -6.53 -5.36
N GLN A 59 -0.79 -6.68 -6.69
CA GLN A 59 -1.30 -5.66 -7.61
C GLN A 59 -2.79 -5.36 -7.37
N GLN A 60 -3.61 -6.39 -7.16
CA GLN A 60 -5.04 -6.23 -6.85
C GLN A 60 -5.28 -5.44 -5.56
N ASN A 61 -4.38 -5.54 -4.59
CA ASN A 61 -4.52 -4.90 -3.28
C ASN A 61 -3.68 -3.62 -3.12
N GLU A 62 -2.99 -3.16 -4.18
CA GLU A 62 -2.08 -2.01 -4.11
C GLU A 62 -2.79 -0.72 -3.69
N HIS A 63 -3.98 -0.46 -4.23
CA HIS A 63 -4.78 0.71 -3.89
C HIS A 63 -5.33 0.70 -2.45
N LEU A 64 -5.39 -0.46 -1.80
CA LEU A 64 -5.82 -0.61 -0.40
C LEU A 64 -4.64 -0.52 0.58
N ALA A 65 -3.40 -0.56 0.07
CA ALA A 65 -2.20 -0.55 0.88
C ALA A 65 -1.80 0.89 1.24
N ILE A 66 -2.23 1.33 2.42
CA ILE A 66 -1.82 2.64 2.95
C ILE A 66 -0.55 2.48 3.78
N PHE A 67 0.55 3.01 3.25
CA PHE A 67 1.84 3.02 3.92
C PHE A 67 1.87 4.10 5.01
N PRO A 68 2.50 3.80 6.18
CA PRO A 68 2.54 4.72 7.29
C PRO A 68 3.47 5.89 6.97
N CYS A 69 3.00 7.12 7.19
CA CYS A 69 3.83 8.31 7.13
C CYS A 69 3.47 9.31 8.23
N LYS A 70 4.48 10.07 8.66
CA LYS A 70 4.36 11.24 9.53
C LYS A 70 5.07 12.40 8.85
N LEU A 71 4.36 13.50 8.65
CA LEU A 71 4.83 14.63 7.88
C LEU A 71 4.76 15.90 8.74
N ARG A 72 5.79 16.72 8.63
CA ARG A 72 5.80 18.10 9.14
C ARG A 72 5.66 19.05 7.96
N ILE A 73 4.74 20.00 8.06
CA ILE A 73 4.55 21.01 7.03
C ILE A 73 5.64 22.06 7.14
N LEU A 74 6.22 22.46 6.00
CA LEU A 74 7.24 23.51 5.93
C LEU A 74 6.54 24.88 5.85
N PRO A 75 6.66 25.75 6.87
CA PRO A 75 5.89 27.00 6.93
C PRO A 75 6.20 27.98 5.81
N GLN A 76 7.40 27.95 5.23
CA GLN A 76 7.77 28.81 4.11
C GLN A 76 7.31 28.27 2.74
N HIS A 77 6.78 27.04 2.67
CA HIS A 77 6.45 26.35 1.43
C HIS A 77 4.96 26.02 1.35
N ILE A 78 4.12 27.05 1.34
CA ILE A 78 2.66 26.90 1.16
C ILE A 78 2.29 27.60 -0.15
N PHE A 79 2.07 26.81 -1.19
CA PHE A 79 1.85 27.32 -2.55
C PHE A 79 0.37 27.48 -2.89
N ASN A 80 -0.49 26.59 -2.37
CA ASN A 80 -1.94 26.70 -2.51
C ASN A 80 -2.65 26.22 -1.24
N ALA A 81 -3.46 27.09 -0.63
CA ALA A 81 -4.11 26.81 0.66
C ALA A 81 -5.48 26.12 0.53
N ARG A 82 -6.00 25.96 -0.69
CA ARG A 82 -7.31 25.38 -1.00
C ARG A 82 -7.18 24.23 -1.98
N ASN A 83 -8.18 23.36 -2.06
CA ASN A 83 -8.18 22.20 -2.97
C ASN A 83 -7.85 22.59 -4.44
N PRO A 84 -6.85 21.97 -5.09
CA PRO A 84 -5.88 21.04 -4.51
C PRO A 84 -4.87 21.78 -3.63
N ILE A 85 -4.71 21.35 -2.37
CA ILE A 85 -3.73 21.96 -1.45
C ILE A 85 -2.33 21.60 -1.95
N ILE A 86 -1.44 22.59 -2.05
CA ILE A 86 -0.06 22.39 -2.48
C ILE A 86 0.86 22.94 -1.40
N ILE A 87 1.61 22.06 -0.74
CA ILE A 87 2.47 22.38 0.39
C ILE A 87 3.77 21.58 0.35
N GLY A 88 4.86 22.19 0.80
CA GLY A 88 6.10 21.52 1.13
C GLY A 88 6.01 20.82 2.48
N VAL A 89 6.49 19.59 2.54
CA VAL A 89 6.52 18.78 3.76
C VAL A 89 7.88 18.12 3.92
N SER A 90 8.27 17.90 5.18
CA SER A 90 9.36 17.01 5.55
C SER A 90 8.77 15.68 6.02
N VAL A 91 9.29 14.57 5.51
CA VAL A 91 8.90 13.23 5.95
C VAL A 91 9.67 12.91 7.23
N GLU A 92 8.98 13.00 8.37
CA GLU A 92 9.59 12.80 9.70
C GLU A 92 9.70 11.31 10.05
N ALA A 93 8.78 10.48 9.55
CA ALA A 93 8.85 9.03 9.70
C ALA A 93 8.06 8.30 8.62
N GLY A 94 8.49 7.09 8.29
CA GLY A 94 7.82 6.21 7.34
C GLY A 94 8.13 6.55 5.89
N GLN A 95 7.16 6.23 5.03
CA GLN A 95 7.24 6.48 3.59
C GLN A 95 5.92 7.07 3.07
N LEU A 96 6.02 8.19 2.38
CA LEU A 96 4.89 8.83 1.71
C LEU A 96 4.82 8.34 0.27
N LYS A 97 3.63 7.93 -0.17
CA LYS A 97 3.35 7.52 -1.55
C LYS A 97 2.16 8.28 -2.11
N ARG A 98 2.07 8.34 -3.44
CA ARG A 98 0.84 8.76 -4.11
C ARG A 98 -0.33 7.88 -3.67
N GLY A 99 -1.51 8.47 -3.53
CA GLY A 99 -2.73 7.77 -3.09
C GLY A 99 -2.87 7.64 -1.58
N VAL A 100 -1.89 8.09 -0.78
CA VAL A 100 -2.00 8.04 0.68
C VAL A 100 -3.00 9.11 1.18
N PRO A 101 -4.06 8.72 1.91
CA PRO A 101 -4.95 9.66 2.59
C PRO A 101 -4.25 10.26 3.81
N LEU A 102 -4.40 11.57 4.01
CA LEU A 102 -3.79 12.32 5.11
C LEU A 102 -4.84 12.87 6.08
N CYS A 103 -4.48 12.89 7.35
CA CYS A 103 -5.27 13.48 8.42
C CYS A 103 -4.41 14.24 9.44
N VAL A 104 -5.06 15.06 10.25
CA VAL A 104 -4.46 15.82 11.36
C VAL A 104 -4.92 15.22 12.69
N PRO A 105 -4.09 14.43 13.38
CA PRO A 105 -4.52 13.74 14.60
C PRO A 105 -4.92 14.67 15.74
N SER A 106 -4.25 15.82 15.88
CA SER A 106 -4.50 16.80 16.94
C SER A 106 -5.88 17.48 16.85
N LYS A 107 -6.60 17.28 15.74
CA LYS A 107 -7.92 17.86 15.48
C LYS A 107 -8.90 16.75 15.17
N ASP A 108 -9.08 15.81 16.09
CA ASP A 108 -10.01 14.69 15.95
C ASP A 108 -9.83 13.89 14.65
N SER A 109 -8.56 13.71 14.24
CA SER A 109 -8.20 13.04 12.99
C SER A 109 -8.87 13.63 11.74
N VAL A 110 -9.05 14.95 11.70
CA VAL A 110 -9.62 15.66 10.54
C VAL A 110 -8.92 15.23 9.26
N PHE A 111 -9.71 14.70 8.33
CA PHE A 111 -9.25 14.30 7.01
C PHE A 111 -8.98 15.52 6.15
N ILE A 112 -7.81 15.54 5.50
CA ILE A 112 -7.35 16.68 4.69
C ILE A 112 -7.51 16.40 3.19
N GLY A 113 -7.39 15.14 2.79
CA GLY A 113 -7.43 14.70 1.41
C GLY A 113 -6.45 13.57 1.14
N THR A 114 -6.26 13.27 -0.13
CA THR A 114 -5.38 12.20 -0.60
C THR A 114 -4.24 12.81 -1.43
N VAL A 115 -3.02 12.31 -1.25
CA VAL A 115 -1.86 12.79 -2.01
C VAL A 115 -2.00 12.40 -3.49
N SER A 116 -2.18 13.38 -4.37
CA SER A 116 -2.31 13.15 -5.81
C SER A 116 -0.97 13.24 -6.55
N SER A 117 0.00 14.00 -6.04
CA SER A 117 1.37 14.02 -6.58
C SER A 117 2.40 14.35 -5.50
N ILE A 118 3.63 13.88 -5.71
CA ILE A 118 4.81 14.19 -4.90
C ILE A 118 5.90 14.67 -5.86
N GLU A 119 6.51 15.81 -5.55
CA GLU A 119 7.58 16.41 -6.33
C GLU A 119 8.80 16.66 -5.46
N ARG A 120 9.97 16.28 -5.96
CA ARG A 120 11.28 16.54 -5.35
C ARG A 120 12.15 17.20 -6.40
N ASN A 121 12.65 18.40 -6.13
CA ASN A 121 13.47 19.17 -7.08
C ASN A 121 12.83 19.34 -8.47
N HIS A 122 11.51 19.63 -8.51
CA HIS A 122 10.71 19.75 -9.75
C HIS A 122 10.53 18.46 -10.57
N GLU A 123 10.96 17.31 -10.05
CA GLU A 123 10.70 16.01 -10.65
C GLU A 123 9.64 15.25 -9.87
N GLN A 124 8.71 14.61 -10.58
CA GLN A 124 7.72 13.74 -9.95
C GLN A 124 8.38 12.47 -9.44
N VAL A 125 8.06 12.12 -8.19
CA VAL A 125 8.52 10.89 -7.55
C VAL A 125 7.33 10.09 -7.04
N GLU A 126 7.42 8.77 -7.08
CA GLU A 126 6.35 7.89 -6.59
C GLU A 126 6.37 7.73 -5.07
N VAL A 127 7.55 7.91 -4.45
CA VAL A 127 7.78 7.69 -3.02
C VAL A 127 8.73 8.75 -2.48
N ALA A 128 8.41 9.29 -1.30
CA ALA A 128 9.32 10.07 -0.47
C ALA A 128 9.53 9.37 0.89
N ARG A 129 10.76 9.35 1.39
CA ARG A 129 11.18 8.63 2.61
C ARG A 129 11.60 9.58 3.72
N THR A 130 11.73 9.02 4.91
CA THR A 130 12.16 9.76 6.12
C THR A 130 13.43 10.58 5.86
N GLY A 131 13.41 11.85 6.27
CA GLY A 131 14.49 12.81 6.08
C GLY A 131 14.40 13.62 4.78
N GLU A 132 13.53 13.24 3.84
CA GLU A 132 13.34 13.98 2.60
C GLU A 132 12.32 15.11 2.77
N GLU A 133 12.60 16.22 2.09
CA GLU A 133 11.67 17.34 1.91
C GLU A 133 11.12 17.33 0.49
N VAL A 134 9.80 17.34 0.37
CA VAL A 134 9.09 17.20 -0.91
C VAL A 134 7.88 18.14 -0.97
N CYS A 135 7.50 18.56 -2.16
CA CYS A 135 6.24 19.25 -2.40
C CYS A 135 5.16 18.21 -2.68
N ILE A 136 4.00 18.35 -2.04
CA ILE A 136 2.88 17.43 -2.20
C ILE A 136 1.63 18.18 -2.63
N LYS A 137 0.88 17.55 -3.53
CA LYS A 137 -0.47 17.97 -3.91
C LYS A 137 -1.46 17.08 -3.20
N ILE A 138 -2.38 17.67 -2.45
CA ILE A 138 -3.42 16.98 -1.71
C ILE A 138 -4.77 17.37 -2.30
N GLU A 139 -5.50 16.38 -2.77
CA GLU A 139 -6.83 16.55 -3.35
C GLU A 139 -7.91 16.02 -2.41
N ASN A 140 -9.00 16.75 -2.30
CA ASN A 140 -10.18 16.22 -1.65
C ASN A 140 -10.84 15.18 -2.55
N THR A 141 -10.74 13.92 -2.16
CA THR A 141 -11.35 12.79 -2.87
C THR A 141 -12.72 12.40 -2.29
N THR A 142 -13.21 13.15 -1.30
CA THR A 142 -14.51 12.90 -0.65
C THR A 142 -15.56 13.87 -1.18
N GLY A 143 -16.84 13.50 -1.03
CA GLY A 143 -17.96 14.41 -1.30
C GLY A 143 -18.16 15.50 -0.22
N GLU A 144 -17.34 15.50 0.84
CA GLU A 144 -17.41 16.51 1.88
C GLU A 144 -16.77 17.83 1.45
N ALA A 145 -17.09 18.92 2.15
CA ALA A 145 -16.47 20.22 1.90
C ALA A 145 -14.94 20.16 2.13
N PRO A 146 -14.13 20.66 1.18
CA PRO A 146 -12.68 20.58 1.27
C PRO A 146 -12.15 21.37 2.47
N LYS A 147 -11.12 20.82 3.14
CA LYS A 147 -10.41 21.54 4.18
C LYS A 147 -9.50 22.60 3.58
N LEU A 148 -9.20 23.61 4.38
CA LEU A 148 -8.42 24.80 4.00
C LEU A 148 -7.24 24.93 4.95
N TYR A 149 -6.04 25.07 4.39
CA TYR A 149 -4.87 25.47 5.15
C TYR A 149 -5.06 26.89 5.70
N GLY A 150 -4.63 27.13 6.94
CA GLY A 150 -4.81 28.40 7.65
C GLY A 150 -6.13 28.51 8.42
N ARG A 151 -7.14 27.68 8.09
CA ARG A 151 -8.42 27.63 8.84
C ARG A 151 -8.59 26.32 9.59
N HIS A 152 -8.46 25.20 8.89
CA HIS A 152 -8.69 23.88 9.48
C HIS A 152 -7.41 23.28 10.04
N PHE A 153 -6.27 23.54 9.40
CA PHE A 153 -4.96 23.09 9.83
C PHE A 153 -3.88 24.10 9.43
N THR A 154 -2.75 24.10 10.13
CA THR A 154 -1.62 25.00 9.88
C THR A 154 -0.31 24.21 9.93
N HIS A 155 0.81 24.88 9.68
CA HIS A 155 2.13 24.26 9.77
C HIS A 155 2.54 23.79 11.17
N GLN A 156 1.80 24.20 12.21
CA GLN A 156 1.99 23.71 13.58
C GLN A 156 1.39 22.31 13.77
N ASP A 157 0.47 21.93 12.89
CA ASP A 157 -0.15 20.62 12.90
C ASP A 157 0.75 19.60 12.18
N THR A 158 0.82 18.39 12.73
CA THR A 158 1.46 17.25 12.07
C THR A 158 0.43 16.54 11.18
N LEU A 159 0.83 16.17 9.97
CA LEU A 159 0.01 15.30 9.11
C LEU A 159 0.46 13.86 9.27
N VAL A 160 -0.47 12.92 9.28
CA VAL A 160 -0.16 11.50 9.25
C VAL A 160 -1.01 10.78 8.20
N SER A 161 -0.50 9.65 7.72
CA SER A 161 -1.29 8.72 6.91
C SER A 161 -2.51 8.26 7.70
N ARG A 162 -3.71 8.38 7.11
CA ARG A 162 -4.94 7.84 7.67
C ARG A 162 -4.99 6.33 7.42
N ILE A 163 -4.46 5.56 8.36
CA ILE A 163 -4.51 4.10 8.32
C ILE A 163 -5.79 3.58 8.98
N THR A 164 -6.25 2.39 8.58
CA THR A 164 -7.38 1.69 9.18
C THR A 164 -6.97 0.26 9.48
N ARG A 165 -7.83 -0.51 10.18
CA ARG A 165 -7.55 -1.92 10.43
C ARG A 165 -7.36 -2.72 9.14
N GLU A 166 -8.23 -2.46 8.17
CA GLU A 166 -8.21 -3.09 6.85
C GLU A 166 -6.90 -2.80 6.11
N THR A 167 -6.49 -1.54 6.02
CA THR A 167 -5.26 -1.17 5.29
C THR A 167 -4.01 -1.74 5.97
N ILE A 168 -4.00 -1.81 7.30
CA ILE A 168 -2.94 -2.47 8.08
C ILE A 168 -2.88 -3.97 7.76
N ASP A 169 -4.02 -4.66 7.70
CA ASP A 169 -4.07 -6.09 7.45
C ASP A 169 -3.69 -6.42 6.00
N VAL A 170 -4.05 -5.58 5.02
CA VAL A 170 -3.53 -5.63 3.64
C VAL A 170 -2.01 -5.49 3.62
N CYS A 171 -1.46 -4.51 4.33
CA CYS A 171 -0.02 -4.31 4.43
C CYS A 171 0.70 -5.54 5.02
N LYS A 172 0.13 -6.20 6.04
CA LYS A 172 0.69 -7.43 6.62
C LYS A 172 0.64 -8.61 5.66
N ALA A 173 -0.44 -8.74 4.89
CA ALA A 173 -0.67 -9.87 4.00
C ALA A 173 0.16 -9.79 2.72
N HIS A 174 0.28 -8.59 2.12
CA HIS A 174 0.80 -8.43 0.76
C HIS A 174 2.04 -7.54 0.64
N PHE A 175 2.31 -6.67 1.63
CA PHE A 175 3.36 -5.64 1.56
C PHE A 175 4.33 -5.70 2.75
N ARG A 176 4.44 -6.85 3.42
CA ARG A 176 5.22 -6.98 4.65
C ARG A 176 6.69 -6.60 4.47
N ASN A 177 7.26 -6.97 3.33
CA ASN A 177 8.66 -6.74 3.00
C ASN A 177 8.93 -5.33 2.45
N ASP A 178 7.88 -4.60 2.07
CA ASP A 178 7.96 -3.21 1.61
C ASP A 178 8.01 -2.21 2.78
N LEU A 179 7.71 -2.68 3.99
CA LEU A 179 7.70 -1.92 5.22
C LEU A 179 8.92 -2.30 6.07
N SER A 180 9.75 -1.30 6.36
CA SER A 180 10.89 -1.48 7.25
C SER A 180 10.44 -1.74 8.70
N LYS A 181 11.36 -2.18 9.56
CA LYS A 181 11.08 -2.30 11.00
C LYS A 181 10.60 -0.98 11.62
N ALA A 182 11.17 0.14 11.18
CA ALA A 182 10.77 1.48 11.62
C ALA A 182 9.37 1.84 11.12
N ASP A 183 9.00 1.46 9.90
CA ASP A 183 7.65 1.69 9.37
C ASP A 183 6.61 0.92 10.18
N TRP A 184 6.90 -0.33 10.56
CA TRP A 184 6.02 -1.10 11.43
C TRP A 184 5.89 -0.52 12.84
N GLN A 185 6.96 0.05 13.39
CA GLN A 185 6.89 0.80 14.64
C GLN A 185 5.99 2.04 14.50
N LEU A 186 6.08 2.74 13.38
CA LEU A 186 5.20 3.87 13.08
C LEU A 186 3.74 3.43 12.97
N VAL A 187 3.43 2.30 12.32
CA VAL A 187 2.06 1.74 12.32
C VAL A 187 1.53 1.57 13.74
N VAL A 188 2.33 1.00 14.65
CA VAL A 188 1.92 0.80 16.06
C VAL A 188 1.68 2.14 16.77
N GLN A 189 2.49 3.16 16.49
CA GLN A 189 2.27 4.50 17.03
C GLN A 189 0.98 5.12 16.47
N LEU A 190 0.78 5.07 15.16
CA LEU A 190 -0.39 5.63 14.50
C LEU A 190 -1.68 4.92 14.92
N LYS A 191 -1.65 3.61 15.19
CA LYS A 191 -2.78 2.89 15.79
C LYS A 191 -3.26 3.52 17.09
N LYS A 192 -2.33 3.91 17.97
CA LYS A 192 -2.67 4.56 19.25
C LYS A 192 -3.20 5.98 19.04
N VAL A 193 -2.57 6.72 18.14
CA VAL A 193 -2.91 8.11 17.84
C VAL A 193 -4.30 8.25 17.18
N LEU A 194 -4.66 7.27 16.35
CA LEU A 194 -5.92 7.25 15.60
C LEU A 194 -7.01 6.38 16.26
N ASP A 195 -6.77 5.91 17.49
CA ASP A 195 -7.67 5.03 18.26
C ASP A 195 -8.16 3.78 17.49
N ILE A 196 -7.23 3.09 16.83
CA ILE A 196 -7.49 1.88 16.05
C ILE A 196 -7.18 0.65 16.89
N MET A 197 -8.22 -0.14 17.21
CA MET A 197 -8.11 -1.40 17.95
C MET A 197 -7.37 -2.53 17.16
#